data_AF-A0A7C8II30-F1
#
_entry.id   AF-A0A7C8II30-F1
#
_cell.length_a   1.000
_cell.length_b   1.000
_cell.length_c   1.000
_cell.angle_alpha   90.00
_cell.angle_beta   90.00
_cell.angle_gamma   90.00
#
_symmetry.space_group_name_H-M   'P 1'
#
loop_
_entity.id
_entity.type
_entity.pdbx_description
1 polymer ?
#
loop_
_entity_poly.entity_id
_entity_poly.type
_entity_poly.pdbx_seq_one_letter_code
_entity_poly.pdbx_strand_id
1 'polypeptide(L)'
;MAPNVALQADISQTAIELLGTVTPILRALSSDNVHPLAVLQLDAIGSRFPISGPLAKQIPDALTRSSSVRLGRLQNLVGWMAGDTSAALCQSAGGQASALLTLCLVEMFCRNSTGHLLFDLSMRVLPKNRCLASMAQLSDLAEVVSNKLKPLAFGQHHAIQVTRIRETYLRSDIELPPQTSASLLERLTIDSMVELLDAVQQALQDSTLLLYIEGFQGLGGVVSLLMALCPDDVTLLIEGEVIFQGQRRTIIISVKHEGKTLFGLEKIIHTKKSSPHAVTFRPNEFLAHPGGFSSYDHLTMEAKGCLFRMAEQLLFVTKKPPQRVIASFVNLIGTIMLSFTGVDFGPGSDFPCDGLRLEFHKPLSISDMYTTQQLHADLCQLLGYIPSNAGEGQNVVGACSGSTSILPMTLGADSFIKGHLVRYRALDGQFHDGHSYYKAITENAHIQPRALARVSIQRDNTISPSAMGVHSNIILSLRPHHNSLTLRATVNFGTQMKEISFYDANLAYMATCLAHPCDHHPKDPVTVLDTASVIRTGVEAPVASDGRISVVLTHNNSEAQFLAGVRGVPSMYQGISCLGCMINRAKEGGFQLLIQS
;
A
#
# COMPACT_ATOMS: atom_id res chain seq x y z
N MET A 1 7.59 -51.18 51.39
CA MET A 1 6.79 -50.01 50.97
C MET A 1 7.58 -49.26 49.92
N ALA A 2 6.96 -48.89 48.80
CA ALA A 2 7.56 -48.05 47.77
C ALA A 2 6.64 -46.83 47.54
N PRO A 3 7.17 -45.63 47.27
CA PRO A 3 6.34 -44.44 47.03
C PRO A 3 5.72 -44.47 45.63
N ASN A 4 4.40 -44.31 45.54
CA ASN A 4 3.75 -43.97 44.28
C ASN A 4 4.10 -42.52 43.92
N VAL A 5 4.89 -42.32 42.86
CA VAL A 5 5.20 -41.00 42.32
C VAL A 5 4.01 -40.49 41.51
N ALA A 6 3.55 -39.27 41.81
CA ALA A 6 2.35 -38.68 41.23
C ALA A 6 2.58 -38.14 39.80
N LEU A 7 2.72 -39.05 38.83
CA LEU A 7 3.01 -38.76 37.42
C LEU A 7 1.79 -38.22 36.62
N GLN A 8 0.81 -37.63 37.31
CA GLN A 8 -0.51 -37.30 36.74
C GLN A 8 -0.78 -35.79 36.61
N ALA A 9 0.16 -34.93 37.05
CA ALA A 9 0.03 -33.48 36.98
C ALA A 9 0.45 -32.89 35.61
N ASP A 10 1.65 -33.23 35.13
CA ASP A 10 2.33 -32.53 34.02
C ASP A 10 1.59 -32.59 32.68
N ILE A 11 0.76 -33.62 32.46
CA ILE A 11 -0.08 -33.75 31.25
C ILE A 11 -1.00 -32.53 31.10
N SER A 12 -1.52 -31.99 32.21
CA SER A 12 -2.42 -30.84 32.19
C SER A 12 -1.72 -29.53 31.81
N GLN A 13 -0.55 -29.24 32.39
CA GLN A 13 0.22 -28.04 32.05
C GLN A 13 0.79 -28.13 30.63
N THR A 14 1.35 -29.28 30.25
CA THR A 14 1.87 -29.50 28.88
C THR A 14 0.77 -29.30 27.83
N ALA A 15 -0.45 -29.79 28.08
CA ALA A 15 -1.57 -29.57 27.18
C ALA A 15 -2.01 -28.10 27.09
N ILE A 16 -1.95 -27.35 28.20
CA ILE A 16 -2.28 -25.91 28.23
C ILE A 16 -1.20 -25.08 27.50
N GLU A 17 0.08 -25.41 27.65
CA GLU A 17 1.17 -24.77 26.90
C GLU A 17 1.12 -25.09 25.40
N LEU A 18 0.75 -26.33 25.04
CA LEU A 18 0.53 -26.72 23.65
C LEU A 18 -0.67 -25.98 23.03
N LEU A 19 -1.77 -25.81 23.79
CA LEU A 19 -2.90 -24.98 23.36
C LEU A 19 -2.52 -23.50 23.27
N GLY A 20 -1.66 -23.01 24.17
CA GLY A 20 -1.13 -21.64 24.15
C GLY A 20 -0.29 -21.34 22.91
N THR A 21 0.54 -22.29 22.46
CA THR A 21 1.35 -22.17 21.24
C THR A 21 0.56 -22.43 19.95
N VAL A 22 -0.46 -23.28 19.99
CA VAL A 22 -1.33 -23.55 18.83
C VAL A 22 -2.39 -22.45 18.61
N THR A 23 -2.83 -21.74 19.65
CA THR A 23 -3.88 -20.70 19.52
C THR A 23 -3.52 -19.53 18.57
N PRO A 24 -2.31 -18.94 18.61
CA PRO A 24 -1.88 -17.95 17.62
C PRO A 24 -1.93 -18.48 16.18
N ILE A 25 -1.47 -19.72 15.97
CA ILE A 25 -1.49 -20.37 14.65
C ILE A 25 -2.93 -20.54 14.17
N LEU A 26 -3.84 -21.05 15.00
CA LEU A 26 -5.26 -21.20 14.66
C LEU A 26 -5.95 -19.87 14.34
N ARG A 27 -5.55 -18.76 14.98
CA ARG A 27 -6.07 -17.42 14.66
C ARG A 27 -5.57 -16.91 13.31
N ALA A 28 -4.28 -17.10 13.02
CA ALA A 28 -3.68 -16.80 11.72
C ALA A 28 -4.39 -17.52 10.55
N LEU A 29 -4.87 -18.76 10.77
CA LEU A 29 -5.64 -19.49 9.75
C LEU A 29 -6.95 -18.78 9.41
N SER A 30 -7.61 -18.19 10.43
CA SER A 30 -8.87 -17.49 10.23
C SER A 30 -8.67 -16.20 9.42
N SER A 31 -7.67 -15.39 9.78
CA SER A 31 -7.44 -14.07 9.17
C SER A 31 -6.99 -14.15 7.72
N ASP A 32 -5.89 -14.86 7.45
CA ASP A 32 -5.18 -14.76 6.18
C ASP A 32 -5.55 -15.86 5.18
N ASN A 33 -6.37 -16.84 5.59
CA ASN A 33 -6.66 -18.07 4.83
C ASN A 33 -5.38 -18.86 4.42
N VAL A 34 -4.31 -18.74 5.21
CA VAL A 34 -3.03 -19.45 5.01
C VAL A 34 -3.05 -20.79 5.75
N HIS A 35 -2.43 -21.82 5.19
CA HIS A 35 -2.41 -23.18 5.75
C HIS A 35 -1.40 -23.31 6.93
N PRO A 36 -1.73 -23.96 8.07
CA PRO A 36 -0.87 -23.98 9.26
C PRO A 36 0.49 -24.63 9.01
N LEU A 37 0.51 -25.68 8.19
CA LEU A 37 1.75 -26.41 7.88
C LEU A 37 2.72 -25.56 7.06
N ALA A 38 2.23 -24.58 6.29
CA ALA A 38 3.10 -23.64 5.57
C ALA A 38 3.81 -22.71 6.55
N VAL A 39 3.10 -22.20 7.57
CA VAL A 39 3.66 -21.33 8.61
C VAL A 39 4.74 -22.08 9.43
N LEU A 40 4.44 -23.31 9.85
CA LEU A 40 5.37 -24.16 10.59
C LEU A 40 6.59 -24.59 9.76
N GLN A 41 6.40 -24.89 8.47
CA GLN A 41 7.49 -25.22 7.56
C GLN A 41 8.36 -23.99 7.28
N LEU A 42 7.77 -22.80 7.13
CA LEU A 42 8.49 -21.56 6.88
C LEU A 42 9.32 -21.13 8.11
N ASP A 43 8.75 -21.17 9.32
CA ASP A 43 9.50 -21.01 10.58
C ASP A 43 10.68 -22.00 10.68
N ALA A 44 10.44 -23.27 10.35
CA ALA A 44 11.48 -24.28 10.33
C ALA A 44 12.59 -23.98 9.31
N ILE A 45 12.27 -23.48 8.11
CA ILE A 45 13.28 -22.99 7.14
C ILE A 45 14.09 -21.87 7.77
N GLY A 46 13.44 -20.82 8.29
CA GLY A 46 14.12 -19.65 8.84
C GLY A 46 14.96 -19.95 10.09
N SER A 47 14.63 -21.00 10.84
CA SER A 47 15.47 -21.48 11.95
C SER A 47 16.89 -21.92 11.52
N ARG A 48 17.13 -22.10 10.22
CA ARG A 48 18.44 -22.38 9.61
C ARG A 48 19.24 -21.13 9.21
N PHE A 49 18.59 -19.97 9.17
CA PHE A 49 19.18 -18.70 8.71
C PHE A 49 19.22 -17.68 9.86
N PRO A 50 20.28 -17.65 10.69
CA PRO A 50 20.45 -16.59 11.68
C PRO A 50 20.57 -15.23 10.99
N ILE A 51 19.66 -14.30 11.32
CA ILE A 51 19.63 -12.95 10.73
C ILE A 51 20.31 -11.89 11.61
N SER A 52 20.87 -10.86 10.98
CA SER A 52 21.62 -9.78 11.62
C SER A 52 21.46 -8.42 10.90
N GLY A 53 22.14 -7.37 11.37
CA GLY A 53 22.09 -6.06 10.73
C GLY A 53 20.79 -5.24 10.88
N PRO A 54 20.59 -4.18 10.05
CA PRO A 54 19.54 -3.18 10.25
C PRO A 54 18.12 -3.61 9.86
N LEU A 55 17.96 -4.51 8.87
CA LEU A 55 16.63 -4.98 8.44
C LEU A 55 16.07 -6.02 9.42
N ALA A 56 16.90 -6.96 9.88
CA ALA A 56 16.53 -7.91 10.94
C ALA A 56 15.98 -7.21 12.19
N LYS A 57 16.56 -6.08 12.60
CA LYS A 57 16.10 -5.28 13.75
C LYS A 57 14.72 -4.63 13.55
N GLN A 58 14.26 -4.45 12.32
CA GLN A 58 12.96 -3.85 12.00
C GLN A 58 11.86 -4.89 11.74
N ILE A 59 12.22 -6.16 11.55
CA ILE A 59 11.28 -7.26 11.29
C ILE A 59 10.24 -7.43 12.41
N PRO A 60 10.58 -7.42 13.71
CA PRO A 60 9.58 -7.55 14.78
C PRO A 60 8.50 -6.46 14.72
N ASP A 61 8.90 -5.19 14.56
CA ASP A 61 7.98 -4.06 14.45
C ASP A 61 7.20 -4.03 13.13
N ALA A 62 7.70 -4.69 12.08
CA ALA A 62 6.97 -4.87 10.82
C ALA A 62 5.93 -5.99 10.92
N LEU A 63 6.24 -7.10 11.58
CA LEU A 63 5.34 -8.24 11.75
C LEU A 63 4.26 -7.99 12.83
N THR A 64 4.58 -7.29 13.93
CA THR A 64 3.62 -6.98 15.01
C THR A 64 2.69 -5.80 14.73
N ARG A 65 2.93 -5.04 13.65
CA ARG A 65 2.18 -3.82 13.29
C ARG A 65 0.69 -4.10 13.00
N SER A 66 -0.12 -4.16 14.06
CA SER A 66 -1.58 -4.41 14.04
C SER A 66 -2.39 -3.11 14.19
N SER A 67 -1.95 -2.05 13.50
CA SER A 67 -2.72 -0.80 13.41
C SER A 67 -3.98 -1.05 12.58
N SER A 68 -5.12 -1.13 13.25
CA SER A 68 -6.44 -1.23 12.61
C SER A 68 -7.26 0.04 12.90
N VAL A 69 -7.75 0.66 11.82
CA VAL A 69 -8.51 1.91 11.84
C VAL A 69 -9.97 1.58 11.65
N ARG A 70 -10.83 1.93 12.62
CA ARG A 70 -12.28 1.85 12.43
C ARG A 70 -12.69 2.86 11.37
N LEU A 71 -13.45 2.41 10.39
CA LEU A 71 -14.23 3.33 9.58
C LEU A 71 -15.30 3.97 10.48
N GLY A 72 -15.69 5.22 10.21
CA GLY A 72 -16.49 5.98 11.16
C GLY A 72 -17.98 5.63 11.10
N ARG A 73 -18.52 5.51 9.88
CA ARG A 73 -19.93 5.17 9.62
C ARG A 73 -20.15 3.66 9.45
N LEU A 74 -19.08 2.86 9.55
CA LEU A 74 -19.02 1.46 9.19
C LEU A 74 -18.21 0.74 10.27
N GLN A 75 -18.76 -0.31 10.88
CA GLN A 75 -18.13 -0.96 12.05
C GLN A 75 -16.87 -1.78 11.71
N ASN A 76 -16.61 -1.98 10.42
CA ASN A 76 -15.47 -2.69 9.85
C ASN A 76 -14.16 -1.91 10.02
N LEU A 77 -13.05 -2.64 9.96
CA LEU A 77 -11.70 -2.16 10.20
C LEU A 77 -10.89 -2.15 8.90
N VAL A 78 -9.94 -1.22 8.80
CA VAL A 78 -8.89 -1.22 7.77
C VAL A 78 -7.54 -1.29 8.46
N GLY A 79 -6.74 -2.30 8.16
CA GLY A 79 -5.47 -2.54 8.83
C GLY A 79 -5.00 -3.98 8.79
N TRP A 80 -4.15 -4.31 9.76
CA TRP A 80 -3.70 -5.68 10.03
C TRP A 80 -4.30 -6.17 11.34
N MET A 81 -4.78 -7.41 11.34
CA MET A 81 -5.38 -8.05 12.51
C MET A 81 -4.36 -8.39 13.58
N ALA A 82 -4.74 -8.23 14.85
CA ALA A 82 -3.94 -8.72 15.96
C ALA A 82 -3.99 -10.27 16.01
N GLY A 83 -2.83 -10.91 15.87
CA GLY A 83 -2.73 -12.37 15.80
C GLY A 83 -2.86 -12.96 14.39
N ASP A 84 -2.61 -12.17 13.35
CA ASP A 84 -2.46 -12.65 11.97
C ASP A 84 -1.21 -13.52 11.76
N THR A 85 -1.06 -14.08 10.56
CA THR A 85 0.05 -14.99 10.17
C THR A 85 1.43 -14.37 10.38
N SER A 86 1.58 -13.06 10.15
CA SER A 86 2.83 -12.36 10.42
C SER A 86 3.07 -12.17 11.91
N ALA A 87 2.03 -11.85 12.69
CA ALA A 87 2.14 -11.76 14.14
C ALA A 87 2.48 -13.12 14.79
N ALA A 88 2.08 -14.24 14.17
CA ALA A 88 2.52 -15.58 14.56
C ALA A 88 4.01 -15.82 14.23
N LEU A 89 4.46 -15.52 13.00
CA LEU A 89 5.87 -15.60 12.60
C LEU A 89 6.78 -14.70 13.44
N CYS A 90 6.27 -13.61 14.02
CA CYS A 90 7.05 -12.76 14.90
C CYS A 90 7.46 -13.43 16.22
N GLN A 91 6.76 -14.48 16.66
CA GLN A 91 6.97 -15.08 17.99
C GLN A 91 8.24 -15.93 18.07
N SER A 92 8.85 -16.29 16.95
CA SER A 92 10.07 -17.08 16.86
C SER A 92 11.14 -16.37 16.03
N ALA A 93 12.41 -16.61 16.36
CA ALA A 93 13.52 -16.13 15.53
C ALA A 93 13.50 -16.77 14.12
N GLY A 94 13.02 -18.02 14.00
CA GLY A 94 12.84 -18.70 12.73
C GLY A 94 11.76 -18.05 11.86
N GLY A 95 10.63 -17.65 12.44
CA GLY A 95 9.56 -16.95 11.73
C GLY A 95 9.98 -15.54 11.30
N GLN A 96 10.72 -14.82 12.14
CA GLN A 96 11.32 -13.53 11.77
C GLN A 96 12.33 -13.67 10.61
N ALA A 97 13.25 -14.64 10.70
CA ALA A 97 14.28 -14.89 9.69
C ALA A 97 13.68 -15.31 8.34
N SER A 98 12.73 -16.25 8.38
CA SER A 98 12.04 -16.72 7.18
C SER A 98 11.15 -15.64 6.57
N ALA A 99 10.48 -14.81 7.36
CA ALA A 99 9.71 -13.70 6.83
C ALA A 99 10.59 -12.67 6.08
N LEU A 100 11.78 -12.36 6.59
CA LEU A 100 12.76 -11.52 5.89
C LEU A 100 13.26 -12.19 4.60
N LEU A 101 13.62 -13.47 4.66
CA LEU A 101 14.00 -14.26 3.48
C LEU A 101 12.89 -14.25 2.42
N THR A 102 11.64 -14.47 2.82
CA THR A 102 10.47 -14.46 1.94
C THR A 102 10.22 -13.09 1.32
N LEU A 103 10.38 -11.97 2.04
CA LEU A 103 10.33 -10.64 1.45
C LEU A 103 11.38 -10.50 0.33
N CYS A 104 12.64 -10.82 0.63
CA CYS A 104 13.73 -10.70 -0.34
C CYS A 104 13.46 -11.57 -1.59
N LEU A 105 12.93 -12.78 -1.41
CA LEU A 105 12.63 -13.70 -2.50
C LEU A 105 11.43 -13.26 -3.36
N VAL A 106 10.35 -12.71 -2.78
CA VAL A 106 9.19 -12.21 -3.57
C VAL A 106 9.51 -10.92 -4.34
N GLU A 107 10.50 -10.15 -3.89
CA GLU A 107 11.00 -8.98 -4.64
C GLU A 107 11.99 -9.40 -5.75
N MET A 108 12.79 -10.43 -5.52
CA MET A 108 13.76 -10.95 -6.51
C MET A 108 13.12 -11.86 -7.57
N PHE A 109 12.13 -12.67 -7.21
CA PHE A 109 11.45 -13.67 -8.05
C PHE A 109 9.94 -13.43 -8.05
N CYS A 110 9.21 -13.91 -9.07
CA CYS A 110 7.75 -13.80 -9.02
C CYS A 110 7.16 -14.69 -7.90
N ARG A 111 5.94 -14.33 -7.44
CA ARG A 111 5.18 -15.06 -6.40
C ARG A 111 5.22 -16.58 -6.58
N ASN A 112 4.89 -17.06 -7.78
CA ASN A 112 4.82 -18.49 -8.10
C ASN A 112 6.20 -19.16 -7.94
N SER A 113 7.26 -18.58 -8.52
CA SER A 113 8.63 -19.07 -8.38
C SER A 113 9.11 -19.10 -6.92
N THR A 114 8.65 -18.17 -6.08
CA THR A 114 8.99 -18.15 -4.65
C THR A 114 8.38 -19.35 -3.92
N GLY A 115 7.14 -19.75 -4.25
CA GLY A 115 6.51 -20.96 -3.69
C GLY A 115 7.23 -22.26 -4.06
N HIS A 116 7.76 -22.36 -5.28
CA HIS A 116 8.65 -23.45 -5.70
C HIS A 116 9.97 -23.43 -4.91
N LEU A 117 10.69 -22.30 -4.94
CA LEU A 117 11.98 -22.11 -4.28
C LEU A 117 11.92 -22.47 -2.78
N LEU A 118 10.90 -21.99 -2.06
CA LEU A 118 10.72 -22.30 -0.63
C LEU A 118 10.44 -23.80 -0.39
N PHE A 119 9.70 -24.46 -1.29
CA PHE A 119 9.45 -25.90 -1.21
C PHE A 119 10.75 -26.69 -1.43
N ASP A 120 11.46 -26.42 -2.52
CA ASP A 120 12.67 -27.16 -2.89
C ASP A 120 13.82 -26.91 -1.90
N LEU A 121 13.95 -25.68 -1.38
CA LEU A 121 14.83 -25.37 -0.27
C LEU A 121 14.47 -26.16 0.99
N SER A 122 13.18 -26.23 1.36
CA SER A 122 12.76 -27.02 2.53
C SER A 122 13.10 -28.50 2.40
N MET A 123 13.00 -29.06 1.19
CA MET A 123 13.35 -30.45 0.88
C MET A 123 14.86 -30.75 0.97
N ARG A 124 15.73 -29.72 0.92
CA ARG A 124 17.16 -29.83 1.20
C ARG A 124 17.49 -29.60 2.69
N VAL A 125 16.97 -28.53 3.30
CA VAL A 125 17.44 -28.05 4.62
C VAL A 125 16.67 -28.62 5.82
N LEU A 126 15.49 -29.25 5.59
CA LEU A 126 14.66 -29.85 6.63
C LEU A 126 14.53 -31.38 6.49
N PRO A 127 14.35 -32.11 7.61
CA PRO A 127 13.94 -33.50 7.56
C PRO A 127 12.57 -33.66 6.88
N LYS A 128 12.38 -34.71 6.08
CA LYS A 128 11.19 -34.95 5.24
C LYS A 128 9.84 -34.89 5.98
N ASN A 129 9.81 -35.16 7.29
CA ASN A 129 8.58 -35.06 8.10
C ASN A 129 8.17 -33.62 8.47
N ARG A 130 8.96 -32.60 8.10
CA ARG A 130 8.61 -31.18 8.22
C ARG A 130 8.23 -30.53 6.88
N CYS A 131 8.36 -31.24 5.77
CA CYS A 131 8.03 -30.76 4.42
C CYS A 131 6.61 -31.18 4.04
N LEU A 132 5.61 -30.55 4.69
CA LEU A 132 4.20 -30.97 4.65
C LEU A 132 3.27 -30.02 3.87
N ALA A 133 3.70 -28.79 3.61
CA ALA A 133 2.97 -27.81 2.81
C ALA A 133 3.32 -27.92 1.33
N SER A 134 2.35 -27.60 0.46
CA SER A 134 2.58 -27.57 -0.99
C SER A 134 3.21 -26.25 -1.45
N MET A 135 3.81 -26.27 -2.64
CA MET A 135 4.34 -25.08 -3.34
C MET A 135 3.31 -23.93 -3.42
N ALA A 136 2.03 -24.25 -3.63
CA ALA A 136 0.94 -23.27 -3.64
C ALA A 136 0.70 -22.65 -2.25
N GLN A 137 0.62 -23.47 -1.19
CA GLN A 137 0.44 -22.97 0.18
C GLN A 137 1.62 -22.09 0.65
N LEU A 138 2.84 -22.39 0.20
CA LEU A 138 4.02 -21.55 0.44
C LEU A 138 4.00 -20.27 -0.41
N SER A 139 3.47 -20.31 -1.64
CA SER A 139 3.26 -19.13 -2.50
C SER A 139 2.22 -18.15 -1.92
N ASP A 140 1.14 -18.68 -1.32
CA ASP A 140 0.09 -17.87 -0.70
C ASP A 140 0.58 -17.23 0.61
N LEU A 141 1.27 -18.00 1.44
CA LEU A 141 1.98 -17.48 2.62
C LEU A 141 3.00 -16.40 2.24
N ALA A 142 3.74 -16.61 1.14
CA ALA A 142 4.71 -15.65 0.65
C ALA A 142 4.06 -14.33 0.18
N GLU A 143 2.90 -14.36 -0.49
CA GLU A 143 2.12 -13.16 -0.81
C GLU A 143 1.71 -12.40 0.48
N VAL A 144 1.17 -13.10 1.49
CA VAL A 144 0.71 -12.47 2.73
C VAL A 144 1.86 -11.80 3.49
N VAL A 145 2.97 -12.52 3.67
CA VAL A 145 4.13 -12.03 4.43
C VAL A 145 4.86 -10.90 3.71
N SER A 146 5.12 -11.03 2.40
CA SER A 146 5.75 -9.96 1.62
C SER A 146 4.89 -8.70 1.59
N ASN A 147 3.56 -8.81 1.42
CA ASN A 147 2.66 -7.66 1.48
C ASN A 147 2.73 -6.92 2.82
N LYS A 148 2.77 -7.62 3.95
CA LYS A 148 2.90 -6.98 5.26
C LYS A 148 4.29 -6.40 5.51
N LEU A 149 5.33 -6.98 4.92
CA LEU A 149 6.72 -6.52 5.04
C LEU A 149 7.17 -5.48 4.01
N LYS A 150 6.37 -5.17 2.96
CA LYS A 150 6.63 -4.09 1.98
C LYS A 150 7.17 -2.77 2.59
N PRO A 151 6.70 -2.29 3.77
CA PRO A 151 7.26 -1.08 4.40
C PRO A 151 8.73 -1.15 4.82
N LEU A 152 9.40 -2.32 4.73
CA LEU A 152 10.86 -2.47 4.88
C LEU A 152 11.64 -2.11 3.60
N ALA A 153 10.95 -1.90 2.48
CA ALA A 153 11.50 -1.39 1.22
C ALA A 153 12.76 -2.15 0.72
N PHE A 154 12.72 -3.49 0.66
CA PHE A 154 13.86 -4.29 0.20
C PHE A 154 14.34 -3.90 -1.21
N GLY A 155 13.45 -3.51 -2.13
CA GLY A 155 13.84 -2.96 -3.43
C GLY A 155 14.75 -1.71 -3.35
N GLN A 156 14.60 -0.86 -2.32
CA GLN A 156 15.51 0.26 -2.06
C GLN A 156 16.87 -0.23 -1.54
N HIS A 157 16.89 -1.21 -0.63
CA HIS A 157 18.15 -1.82 -0.17
C HIS A 157 18.90 -2.51 -1.32
N HIS A 158 18.18 -3.20 -2.21
CA HIS A 158 18.74 -3.80 -3.42
C HIS A 158 19.35 -2.75 -4.35
N ALA A 159 18.63 -1.66 -4.63
CA ALA A 159 19.16 -0.54 -5.40
C ALA A 159 20.42 0.07 -4.76
N ILE A 160 20.47 0.18 -3.42
CA ILE A 160 21.66 0.67 -2.69
C ILE A 160 22.86 -0.26 -2.87
N GLN A 161 22.72 -1.59 -2.73
CA GLN A 161 23.86 -2.50 -2.89
C GLN A 161 24.34 -2.57 -4.36
N VAL A 162 23.43 -2.58 -5.34
CA VAL A 162 23.79 -2.53 -6.76
C VAL A 162 24.50 -1.21 -7.12
N THR A 163 24.04 -0.08 -6.59
CA THR A 163 24.71 1.22 -6.79
C THR A 163 26.09 1.22 -6.14
N ARG A 164 26.26 0.69 -4.92
CA ARG A 164 27.57 0.50 -4.27
C ARG A 164 28.54 -0.32 -5.13
N ILE A 165 28.06 -1.39 -5.79
CA ILE A 165 28.89 -2.18 -6.71
C ILE A 165 29.34 -1.32 -7.89
N ARG A 166 28.39 -0.66 -8.58
CA ARG A 166 28.68 0.19 -9.76
C ARG A 166 29.56 1.41 -9.43
N GLU A 167 29.36 2.04 -8.28
CA GLU A 167 30.22 3.13 -7.77
C GLU A 167 31.65 2.68 -7.51
N THR A 168 31.87 1.40 -7.17
CA THR A 168 33.22 0.87 -6.96
C THR A 168 33.95 0.75 -8.29
N TYR A 169 33.36 0.08 -9.29
CA TYR A 169 33.91 0.00 -10.65
C TYR A 169 34.25 1.38 -11.24
N LEU A 170 33.38 2.37 -11.01
CA LEU A 170 33.58 3.76 -11.44
C LEU A 170 34.73 4.49 -10.69
N ARG A 171 35.07 4.07 -9.46
CA ARG A 171 36.20 4.62 -8.68
C ARG A 171 37.53 3.90 -8.96
N SER A 172 37.47 2.65 -9.42
CA SER A 172 38.64 1.85 -9.81
C SER A 172 39.09 2.12 -11.26
N ASP A 173 38.44 3.06 -11.98
CA ASP A 173 38.62 3.33 -13.41
C ASP A 173 38.42 2.08 -14.32
N ILE A 174 37.51 1.18 -13.92
CA ILE A 174 37.21 -0.06 -14.66
C ILE A 174 35.91 0.10 -15.46
N GLU A 175 36.03 0.25 -16.78
CA GLU A 175 34.88 0.36 -17.69
C GLU A 175 34.11 -0.98 -17.81
N LEU A 176 32.93 -1.05 -17.17
CA LEU A 176 32.00 -2.16 -17.37
C LEU A 176 31.27 -2.02 -18.72
N PRO A 177 31.34 -3.00 -19.64
CA PRO A 177 30.52 -3.02 -20.83
C PRO A 177 29.01 -2.97 -20.48
N PRO A 178 28.15 -2.28 -21.25
CA PRO A 178 26.73 -2.15 -20.91
C PRO A 178 26.00 -3.49 -20.75
N GLN A 179 26.38 -4.50 -21.54
CA GLN A 179 25.85 -5.87 -21.46
C GLN A 179 26.24 -6.55 -20.13
N THR A 180 27.50 -6.40 -19.70
CA THR A 180 27.99 -6.87 -18.40
C THR A 180 27.26 -6.15 -17.26
N SER A 181 27.16 -4.82 -17.30
CA SER A 181 26.43 -4.03 -16.29
C SER A 181 24.95 -4.41 -16.16
N ALA A 182 24.33 -4.96 -17.21
CA ALA A 182 22.99 -5.53 -17.16
C ALA A 182 22.97 -6.93 -16.51
N SER A 183 23.95 -7.80 -16.79
CA SER A 183 23.99 -9.16 -16.22
C SER A 183 24.19 -9.19 -14.69
N LEU A 184 24.73 -8.12 -14.08
CA LEU A 184 24.73 -7.94 -12.61
C LEU A 184 23.33 -8.03 -11.98
N LEU A 185 22.29 -7.62 -12.73
CA LEU A 185 20.88 -7.61 -12.34
C LEU A 185 20.10 -8.84 -12.83
N GLU A 186 20.76 -9.79 -13.49
CA GLU A 186 20.11 -11.01 -13.98
C GLU A 186 19.65 -11.90 -12.81
N ARG A 187 18.53 -12.60 -13.01
CA ARG A 187 18.02 -13.54 -11.99
C ARG A 187 18.77 -14.86 -12.10
N LEU A 188 19.32 -15.35 -10.99
CA LEU A 188 19.74 -16.76 -10.89
C LEU A 188 18.54 -17.68 -11.15
N THR A 189 18.79 -18.92 -11.58
CA THR A 189 17.74 -19.94 -11.68
C THR A 189 17.23 -20.31 -10.28
N ILE A 190 16.04 -20.94 -10.21
CA ILE A 190 15.49 -21.43 -8.95
C ILE A 190 16.45 -22.45 -8.33
N ASP A 191 16.95 -23.41 -9.12
CA ASP A 191 17.87 -24.45 -8.64
C ASP A 191 19.17 -23.86 -8.06
N SER A 192 19.80 -22.93 -8.77
CA SER A 192 21.04 -22.29 -8.28
C SER A 192 20.82 -21.37 -7.08
N MET A 193 19.64 -20.77 -6.92
CA MET A 193 19.29 -20.02 -5.71
C MET A 193 18.99 -20.96 -4.52
N VAL A 194 18.37 -22.10 -4.76
CA VAL A 194 18.16 -23.16 -3.74
C VAL A 194 19.51 -23.74 -3.29
N GLU A 195 20.43 -23.98 -4.22
CA GLU A 195 21.80 -24.43 -3.93
C GLU A 195 22.62 -23.39 -3.16
N LEU A 196 22.51 -22.13 -3.55
CA LEU A 196 23.15 -21.03 -2.84
C LEU A 196 22.61 -20.91 -1.40
N LEU A 197 21.28 -20.96 -1.21
CA LEU A 197 20.67 -20.84 0.12
C LEU A 197 20.97 -22.05 1.02
N ASP A 198 21.09 -23.25 0.46
CA ASP A 198 21.58 -24.44 1.19
C ASP A 198 23.05 -24.28 1.61
N ALA A 199 23.92 -23.78 0.73
CA ALA A 199 25.31 -23.48 1.08
C ALA A 199 25.41 -22.37 2.16
N VAL A 200 24.59 -21.32 2.06
CA VAL A 200 24.51 -20.23 3.04
C VAL A 200 24.13 -20.75 4.42
N GLN A 201 23.08 -21.58 4.55
CA GLN A 201 22.68 -22.07 5.88
C GLN A 201 23.72 -23.02 6.50
N GLN A 202 24.46 -23.78 5.69
CA GLN A 202 25.59 -24.59 6.16
C GLN A 202 26.73 -23.72 6.71
N ALA A 203 27.16 -22.68 5.98
CA ALA A 203 28.22 -21.77 6.43
C ALA A 203 27.83 -20.90 7.65
N LEU A 204 26.54 -20.56 7.80
CA LEU A 204 26.06 -19.83 8.97
C LEU A 204 26.00 -20.69 10.25
N GLN A 205 25.80 -22.02 10.10
CA GLN A 205 25.70 -22.99 11.21
C GLN A 205 27.04 -23.63 11.62
N ASP A 206 27.94 -23.96 10.67
CA ASP A 206 29.27 -24.53 10.97
C ASP A 206 30.37 -23.49 10.76
N SER A 207 30.93 -22.98 11.88
CA SER A 207 32.04 -22.01 11.87
C SER A 207 33.38 -22.57 11.34
N THR A 208 33.44 -23.84 10.94
CA THR A 208 34.57 -24.43 10.20
C THR A 208 34.37 -24.42 8.70
N LEU A 209 33.21 -23.98 8.20
CA LEU A 209 32.93 -23.78 6.77
C LEU A 209 33.05 -22.30 6.39
N LEU A 210 33.46 -22.08 5.15
CA LEU A 210 33.56 -20.79 4.49
C LEU A 210 32.81 -20.89 3.16
N LEU A 211 31.78 -20.07 2.95
CA LEU A 211 31.12 -19.98 1.65
C LEU A 211 31.85 -18.94 0.80
N TYR A 212 32.48 -19.38 -0.28
CA TYR A 212 33.08 -18.51 -1.28
C TYR A 212 32.16 -18.41 -2.51
N ILE A 213 31.87 -17.19 -2.96
CA ILE A 213 31.01 -16.86 -4.10
C ILE A 213 31.82 -15.95 -5.04
N GLU A 214 31.88 -16.26 -6.34
CA GLU A 214 32.66 -15.49 -7.32
C GLU A 214 31.95 -15.36 -8.67
N GLY A 215 32.11 -14.20 -9.34
CA GLY A 215 31.65 -13.94 -10.71
C GLY A 215 30.95 -12.58 -10.85
N PHE A 216 30.05 -12.45 -11.83
CA PHE A 216 29.22 -11.24 -12.00
C PHE A 216 27.72 -11.51 -12.07
N GLN A 217 27.32 -12.54 -12.83
CA GLN A 217 25.96 -12.75 -13.30
C GLN A 217 24.96 -12.94 -12.15
N GLY A 218 24.11 -11.95 -11.92
CA GLY A 218 23.11 -11.90 -10.84
C GLY A 218 23.64 -11.61 -9.44
N LEU A 219 24.93 -11.25 -9.28
CA LEU A 219 25.47 -10.93 -7.95
C LEU A 219 24.85 -9.68 -7.32
N GLY A 220 24.24 -8.77 -8.09
CA GLY A 220 23.47 -7.66 -7.53
C GLY A 220 22.33 -8.14 -6.62
N GLY A 221 21.62 -9.19 -7.04
CA GLY A 221 20.60 -9.87 -6.23
C GLY A 221 21.19 -10.61 -5.03
N VAL A 222 22.24 -11.40 -5.24
CA VAL A 222 22.89 -12.20 -4.18
C VAL A 222 23.47 -11.34 -3.07
N VAL A 223 24.23 -10.29 -3.41
CA VAL A 223 24.79 -9.33 -2.45
C VAL A 223 23.65 -8.66 -1.68
N SER A 224 22.59 -8.22 -2.36
CA SER A 224 21.44 -7.58 -1.70
C SER A 224 20.74 -8.50 -0.70
N LEU A 225 20.50 -9.75 -1.08
CA LEU A 225 19.90 -10.79 -0.25
C LEU A 225 20.73 -11.05 1.01
N LEU A 226 22.03 -11.30 0.86
CA LEU A 226 22.92 -11.64 1.96
C LEU A 226 23.21 -10.43 2.87
N MET A 227 23.33 -9.22 2.30
CA MET A 227 23.45 -7.97 3.05
C MET A 227 22.15 -7.56 3.77
N ALA A 228 21.00 -8.12 3.39
CA ALA A 228 19.74 -7.95 4.12
C ALA A 228 19.60 -8.96 5.26
N LEU A 229 19.97 -10.22 5.00
CA LEU A 229 19.83 -11.33 5.96
C LEU A 229 20.91 -11.33 7.03
N CYS A 230 22.18 -11.38 6.64
CA CYS A 230 23.30 -11.68 7.54
C CYS A 230 24.56 -10.81 7.28
N PRO A 231 24.47 -9.47 7.23
CA PRO A 231 25.61 -8.61 6.94
C PRO A 231 26.77 -8.74 7.96
N ASP A 232 26.53 -9.15 9.21
CA ASP A 232 27.63 -9.42 10.16
C ASP A 232 28.48 -10.66 9.79
N ASP A 233 28.05 -11.47 8.82
CA ASP A 233 28.73 -12.68 8.33
C ASP A 233 29.39 -12.50 6.94
N VAL A 234 29.01 -11.47 6.17
CA VAL A 234 29.44 -11.25 4.77
C VAL A 234 30.71 -10.40 4.67
N THR A 235 31.66 -10.80 3.83
CA THR A 235 32.70 -9.92 3.27
C THR A 235 32.46 -9.75 1.77
N LEU A 236 32.36 -8.51 1.31
CA LEU A 236 32.19 -8.15 -0.10
C LEU A 236 33.50 -7.59 -0.64
N LEU A 237 34.05 -8.26 -1.65
CA LEU A 237 35.16 -7.81 -2.47
C LEU A 237 34.67 -7.48 -3.88
N ILE A 238 35.26 -6.47 -4.50
CA ILE A 238 35.00 -6.09 -5.90
C ILE A 238 36.35 -5.88 -6.56
N GLU A 239 36.68 -6.71 -7.55
CA GLU A 239 38.03 -6.76 -8.17
C GLU A 239 39.19 -6.89 -7.15
N GLY A 240 38.90 -7.46 -5.98
CA GLY A 240 39.84 -7.61 -4.85
C GLY A 240 39.81 -6.49 -3.81
N GLU A 241 39.18 -5.34 -4.09
CA GLU A 241 38.99 -4.27 -3.10
C GLU A 241 37.89 -4.65 -2.09
N VAL A 242 38.14 -4.50 -0.78
CA VAL A 242 37.18 -4.87 0.28
C VAL A 242 36.21 -3.71 0.55
N ILE A 243 35.03 -3.77 -0.05
CA ILE A 243 34.00 -2.70 0.00
C ILE A 243 33.08 -2.83 1.21
N PHE A 244 32.93 -4.03 1.76
CA PHE A 244 32.25 -4.26 3.02
C PHE A 244 32.81 -5.50 3.74
N GLN A 245 32.84 -5.46 5.07
CA GLN A 245 33.40 -6.54 5.89
C GLN A 245 32.64 -6.69 7.21
N GLY A 246 31.87 -7.77 7.31
CA GLY A 246 31.23 -8.23 8.53
C GLY A 246 32.23 -8.75 9.57
N GLN A 247 31.70 -9.02 10.77
CA GLN A 247 32.47 -9.44 11.94
C GLN A 247 32.96 -10.89 11.83
N ARG A 248 32.10 -11.81 11.34
CA ARG A 248 32.37 -13.26 11.35
C ARG A 248 33.04 -13.78 10.07
N ARG A 249 32.78 -13.12 8.92
CA ARG A 249 33.38 -13.42 7.60
C ARG A 249 33.24 -14.88 7.13
N THR A 250 32.14 -15.53 7.50
CA THR A 250 31.79 -16.91 7.10
C THR A 250 31.35 -17.00 5.63
N ILE A 251 30.94 -15.86 5.04
CA ILE A 251 30.58 -15.75 3.62
C ILE A 251 31.49 -14.69 2.97
N ILE A 252 32.12 -15.06 1.85
CA ILE A 252 32.94 -14.18 1.02
C ILE A 252 32.32 -14.09 -0.37
N ILE A 253 32.10 -12.86 -0.85
CA ILE A 253 31.56 -12.57 -2.18
C ILE A 253 32.61 -11.78 -2.95
N SER A 254 33.18 -12.36 -4.00
CA SER A 254 34.12 -11.73 -4.92
C SER A 254 33.41 -11.37 -6.23
N VAL A 255 32.99 -10.10 -6.35
CA VAL A 255 32.45 -9.58 -7.61
C VAL A 255 33.63 -9.36 -8.57
N LYS A 256 33.59 -10.05 -9.72
CA LYS A 256 34.55 -9.93 -10.82
C LYS A 256 33.76 -9.76 -12.11
N HIS A 257 34.11 -8.79 -12.94
CA HIS A 257 33.38 -8.43 -14.15
C HIS A 257 33.39 -9.52 -15.23
N GLU A 258 34.35 -10.44 -15.18
CA GLU A 258 34.38 -11.65 -15.99
C GLU A 258 33.82 -12.86 -15.24
N GLY A 259 32.91 -13.59 -15.89
CA GLY A 259 32.50 -14.93 -15.46
C GLY A 259 31.05 -15.08 -14.99
N LYS A 260 30.55 -16.32 -15.09
CA LYS A 260 29.29 -16.74 -14.47
C LYS A 260 29.47 -16.81 -12.96
N THR A 261 28.39 -16.57 -12.21
CA THR A 261 28.40 -16.76 -10.76
C THR A 261 28.57 -18.23 -10.41
N LEU A 262 29.62 -18.52 -9.65
CA LEU A 262 29.95 -19.81 -9.06
C LEU A 262 30.04 -19.66 -7.54
N PHE A 263 29.81 -20.73 -6.80
CA PHE A 263 30.01 -20.75 -5.35
C PHE A 263 30.38 -22.14 -4.84
N GLY A 264 31.05 -22.19 -3.69
CA GLY A 264 31.49 -23.43 -3.06
C GLY A 264 31.71 -23.28 -1.56
N LEU A 265 31.57 -24.40 -0.85
CA LEU A 265 31.91 -24.49 0.57
C LEU A 265 33.34 -25.00 0.74
N GLU A 266 34.21 -24.16 1.28
CA GLU A 266 35.55 -24.53 1.69
C GLU A 266 35.57 -24.87 3.20
N LYS A 267 36.43 -25.81 3.60
CA LYS A 267 36.61 -26.14 5.03
C LYS A 267 37.87 -25.47 5.56
N ILE A 268 37.70 -24.61 6.57
CA ILE A 268 38.77 -23.87 7.23
C ILE A 268 39.63 -24.86 8.05
N ILE A 269 40.66 -25.42 7.43
CA ILE A 269 41.63 -26.29 8.10
C ILE A 269 42.43 -25.44 9.10
N HIS A 270 42.02 -25.51 10.36
CA HIS A 270 42.71 -24.89 11.49
C HIS A 270 44.04 -25.63 11.75
N THR A 271 45.06 -25.31 10.96
CA THR A 271 46.44 -25.72 11.27
C THR A 271 46.82 -25.18 12.64
N LYS A 272 47.36 -26.05 13.51
CA LYS A 272 47.80 -25.64 14.86
C LYS A 272 48.87 -24.57 14.71
N LYS A 273 48.51 -23.31 14.99
CA LYS A 273 49.36 -22.14 14.77
C LYS A 273 50.74 -22.31 15.42
N SER A 274 51.78 -22.21 14.60
CA SER A 274 53.04 -21.61 15.04
C SER A 274 52.75 -20.19 15.56
N SER A 275 53.50 -19.74 16.55
CA SER A 275 53.23 -18.50 17.27
C SER A 275 53.31 -17.27 16.34
N PRO A 276 52.21 -16.51 16.15
CA PRO A 276 52.24 -15.32 15.32
C PRO A 276 53.09 -14.24 16.00
N HIS A 277 53.99 -13.61 15.25
CA HIS A 277 54.66 -12.40 15.71
C HIS A 277 53.67 -11.23 15.74
N ALA A 278 53.73 -10.44 16.82
CA ALA A 278 52.88 -9.25 16.96
C ALA A 278 53.44 -8.09 16.12
N VAL A 279 52.74 -7.73 15.04
CA VAL A 279 52.99 -6.48 14.31
C VAL A 279 52.36 -5.33 15.09
N THR A 280 53.19 -4.51 15.73
CA THR A 280 52.76 -3.33 16.49
C THR A 280 52.73 -2.10 15.60
N PHE A 281 51.55 -1.53 15.39
CA PHE A 281 51.39 -0.22 14.75
C PHE A 281 51.79 0.90 15.73
N ARG A 282 52.37 1.99 15.21
CA ARG A 282 52.83 3.11 16.03
C ARG A 282 51.67 4.08 16.33
N PRO A 283 51.51 4.55 17.58
CA PRO A 283 50.59 5.64 17.88
C PRO A 283 51.21 6.99 17.48
N ASN A 284 50.78 7.56 16.33
CA ASN A 284 50.64 9.00 16.08
C ASN A 284 50.33 9.31 14.59
N GLU A 285 49.18 8.83 14.11
CA GLU A 285 48.48 9.40 12.95
C GLU A 285 47.08 9.79 13.49
N PHE A 286 46.73 11.06 13.71
CA PHE A 286 47.25 12.30 13.10
C PHE A 286 46.21 13.43 13.02
N LEU A 287 45.08 13.37 13.76
CA LEU A 287 44.04 14.42 13.85
C LEU A 287 43.33 14.72 12.48
N ALA A 288 42.31 15.57 12.31
CA ALA A 288 41.43 16.43 13.12
C ALA A 288 40.19 16.78 12.22
N HIS A 289 39.06 17.37 12.65
CA HIS A 289 38.54 17.81 13.95
C HIS A 289 36.98 17.76 13.93
N PRO A 290 36.29 17.69 15.09
CA PRO A 290 34.84 17.86 15.19
C PRO A 290 34.44 19.33 15.41
N GLY A 291 33.24 19.71 14.96
CA GLY A 291 32.61 21.00 15.32
C GLY A 291 31.30 21.25 14.57
N GLY A 292 30.24 21.65 15.29
CA GLY A 292 28.95 22.00 14.66
C GLY A 292 27.66 21.61 15.41
N PHE A 293 27.62 21.67 16.74
CA PHE A 293 26.33 21.62 17.46
C PHE A 293 25.58 22.95 17.33
N SER A 294 24.31 22.89 16.93
CA SER A 294 23.35 24.02 16.99
C SER A 294 21.97 23.47 17.37
N SER A 295 21.24 24.20 18.22
CA SER A 295 20.11 23.69 18.99
C SER A 295 18.75 23.71 18.28
N TYR A 296 17.86 22.85 18.77
CA TYR A 296 16.39 22.86 18.66
C TYR A 296 15.75 24.25 18.98
N ASP A 297 14.47 24.58 18.73
CA ASP A 297 13.26 23.82 18.33
C ASP A 297 12.26 24.85 17.65
N HIS A 298 10.94 24.71 17.38
CA HIS A 298 9.90 23.71 17.67
C HIS A 298 8.72 23.82 16.65
N LEU A 299 8.31 22.73 15.98
CA LEU A 299 6.93 22.57 15.47
C LEU A 299 6.60 21.12 15.03
N THR A 300 5.57 20.52 15.64
CA THR A 300 5.15 19.14 15.39
C THR A 300 3.98 19.04 14.38
N MET A 301 4.05 18.03 13.52
CA MET A 301 2.89 17.50 12.79
C MET A 301 2.87 15.98 12.92
N GLU A 302 1.76 15.41 13.41
CA GLU A 302 1.60 13.96 13.50
C GLU A 302 1.13 13.39 12.15
N ALA A 303 2.06 12.80 11.40
CA ALA A 303 1.78 12.14 10.13
C ALA A 303 2.28 10.68 10.17
N LYS A 304 1.41 9.73 9.83
CA LYS A 304 1.67 8.28 9.84
C LYS A 304 1.30 7.68 8.48
N GLY A 305 2.14 6.78 7.96
CA GLY A 305 1.89 6.02 6.72
C GLY A 305 2.95 6.24 5.63
N CYS A 306 3.12 5.24 4.76
CA CYS A 306 4.23 5.15 3.81
C CYS A 306 4.20 6.25 2.72
N LEU A 307 3.00 6.68 2.29
CA LEU A 307 2.79 7.66 1.22
C LEU A 307 3.41 9.04 1.49
N PHE A 308 3.58 9.43 2.75
CA PHE A 308 4.22 10.70 3.10
C PHE A 308 5.67 10.79 2.60
N ARG A 309 6.46 9.71 2.78
CA ARG A 309 7.87 9.66 2.38
C ARG A 309 8.07 9.71 0.86
N MET A 310 7.11 9.21 0.09
CA MET A 310 7.14 9.32 -1.38
C MET A 310 6.87 10.76 -1.84
N ALA A 311 5.94 11.46 -1.20
CA ALA A 311 5.69 12.89 -1.46
C ALA A 311 6.87 13.78 -1.02
N GLU A 312 7.53 13.43 0.08
CA GLU A 312 8.72 14.12 0.61
C GLU A 312 9.91 14.05 -0.36
N GLN A 313 10.14 12.90 -1.01
CA GLN A 313 11.16 12.76 -2.05
C GLN A 313 10.85 13.57 -3.32
N LEU A 314 9.59 13.63 -3.76
CA LEU A 314 9.18 14.43 -4.93
C LEU A 314 9.42 15.93 -4.72
N LEU A 315 9.24 16.43 -3.49
CA LEU A 315 9.55 17.83 -3.15
C LEU A 315 11.06 18.11 -3.20
N PHE A 316 11.89 17.14 -2.79
CA PHE A 316 13.35 17.27 -2.67
C PHE A 316 14.07 17.53 -4.01
N VAL A 317 13.43 17.21 -5.14
CA VAL A 317 13.95 17.46 -6.49
C VAL A 317 13.87 18.96 -6.87
N THR A 318 13.02 19.75 -6.20
CA THR A 318 12.82 21.17 -6.55
C THR A 318 13.74 22.12 -5.77
N LYS A 319 14.73 22.72 -6.45
CA LYS A 319 15.81 23.54 -5.84
C LYS A 319 15.40 24.94 -5.31
N LYS A 320 14.16 25.15 -4.84
CA LYS A 320 13.76 26.38 -4.10
C LYS A 320 12.71 26.08 -3.02
N PRO A 321 12.82 26.63 -1.80
CA PRO A 321 11.85 26.41 -0.73
C PRO A 321 10.54 27.18 -0.99
N PRO A 322 9.38 26.51 -1.04
CA PRO A 322 8.08 27.16 -1.19
C PRO A 322 7.43 27.45 0.17
N GLN A 323 7.07 28.72 0.46
CA GLN A 323 6.43 29.09 1.73
C GLN A 323 4.99 28.57 1.91
N ARG A 324 4.37 28.03 0.86
CA ARG A 324 3.15 27.19 0.93
C ARG A 324 2.97 26.44 -0.38
N VAL A 325 2.82 25.11 -0.32
CA VAL A 325 2.42 24.29 -1.48
C VAL A 325 1.02 23.76 -1.24
N ILE A 326 0.03 24.41 -1.84
CA ILE A 326 -1.27 23.77 -2.11
C ILE A 326 -1.13 23.09 -3.46
N ALA A 327 -0.47 21.94 -3.47
CA ALA A 327 -0.53 21.06 -4.64
C ALA A 327 -1.94 20.50 -4.71
N SER A 328 -2.66 20.84 -5.78
CA SER A 328 -3.86 20.08 -6.13
C SER A 328 -3.44 18.62 -6.37
N PHE A 329 -4.32 17.68 -6.07
CA PHE A 329 -4.08 16.26 -6.37
C PHE A 329 -3.87 16.03 -7.88
N VAL A 330 -4.47 16.89 -8.70
CA VAL A 330 -4.18 17.09 -10.14
C VAL A 330 -2.69 17.28 -10.45
N ASN A 331 -1.95 18.02 -9.62
CA ASN A 331 -0.52 18.27 -9.84
C ASN A 331 0.33 17.06 -9.42
N LEU A 332 -0.13 16.26 -8.44
CA LEU A 332 0.55 15.02 -8.05
C LEU A 332 0.36 13.95 -9.13
N ILE A 333 -0.89 13.71 -9.58
CA ILE A 333 -1.16 12.83 -10.72
C ILE A 333 -0.45 13.35 -11.98
N GLY A 334 -0.52 14.65 -12.26
CA GLY A 334 0.19 15.27 -13.39
C GLY A 334 1.70 15.06 -13.32
N THR A 335 2.31 15.18 -12.13
CA THR A 335 3.74 14.90 -11.95
C THR A 335 4.05 13.43 -12.17
N ILE A 336 3.21 12.52 -11.67
CA ILE A 336 3.38 11.06 -11.89
C ILE A 336 3.25 10.72 -13.39
N MET A 337 2.21 11.22 -14.08
CA MET A 337 2.00 11.02 -15.52
C MET A 337 3.06 11.69 -16.41
N LEU A 338 3.75 12.73 -15.91
CA LEU A 338 4.88 13.38 -16.57
C LEU A 338 6.26 12.82 -16.11
N SER A 339 6.29 11.89 -15.16
CA SER A 339 7.51 11.21 -14.70
C SER A 339 7.79 9.93 -15.49
N PHE A 340 6.75 9.30 -16.05
CA PHE A 340 6.90 8.17 -16.95
C PHE A 340 7.17 8.64 -18.38
N THR A 341 8.11 7.97 -19.04
CA THR A 341 8.37 8.09 -20.47
C THR A 341 7.77 6.89 -21.19
N GLY A 342 7.39 7.04 -22.47
CA GLY A 342 6.72 5.95 -23.20
C GLY A 342 7.55 4.69 -23.42
N VAL A 343 8.84 4.70 -23.04
CA VAL A 343 9.71 3.52 -23.03
C VAL A 343 9.57 2.65 -21.76
N ASP A 344 8.95 3.17 -20.69
CA ASP A 344 8.72 2.45 -19.44
C ASP A 344 7.59 1.39 -19.56
N PHE A 345 6.72 1.55 -20.57
CA PHE A 345 5.64 0.62 -20.90
C PHE A 345 5.94 -0.03 -22.26
N GLY A 346 6.21 -1.33 -22.27
CA GLY A 346 6.75 -2.05 -23.42
C GLY A 346 5.91 -1.97 -24.71
N PRO A 347 6.51 -2.27 -25.88
CA PRO A 347 5.88 -2.11 -27.19
C PRO A 347 4.59 -2.94 -27.28
N GLY A 348 3.45 -2.25 -27.28
CA GLY A 348 2.12 -2.85 -27.16
C GLY A 348 1.20 -2.19 -26.12
N SER A 349 1.67 -1.20 -25.35
CA SER A 349 0.77 -0.36 -24.53
C SER A 349 0.12 0.76 -25.37
N ASP A 350 -1.12 1.12 -25.05
CA ASP A 350 -1.87 2.22 -25.68
C ASP A 350 -1.41 3.63 -25.21
N PHE A 351 -0.33 3.73 -24.41
CA PHE A 351 0.22 5.02 -23.99
C PHE A 351 1.04 5.68 -25.10
N PRO A 352 0.91 7.00 -25.34
CA PRO A 352 1.66 7.69 -26.38
C PRO A 352 3.16 7.72 -26.08
N CYS A 353 3.98 7.22 -27.01
CA CYS A 353 5.41 7.00 -26.85
C CYS A 353 6.21 8.25 -26.43
N ASP A 354 5.80 9.43 -26.90
CA ASP A 354 6.45 10.72 -26.63
C ASP A 354 6.12 11.31 -25.24
N GLY A 355 5.22 10.66 -24.49
CA GLY A 355 4.61 11.21 -23.28
C GLY A 355 3.66 12.38 -23.57
N LEU A 356 3.03 12.94 -22.53
CA LEU A 356 2.06 14.04 -22.67
C LEU A 356 2.72 15.43 -22.87
N ARG A 357 3.77 15.52 -23.69
CA ARG A 357 4.36 16.79 -24.16
C ARG A 357 3.59 17.36 -25.35
N LEU A 358 2.33 17.67 -25.13
CA LEU A 358 1.48 18.34 -26.12
C LEU A 358 1.69 19.86 -26.05
N GLU A 359 2.26 20.45 -27.11
CA GLU A 359 2.42 21.90 -27.25
C GLU A 359 1.06 22.58 -27.50
N PHE A 360 0.30 22.84 -26.43
CA PHE A 360 -0.99 23.52 -26.53
C PHE A 360 -0.94 24.99 -26.11
N HIS A 361 -1.29 25.87 -27.05
CA HIS A 361 -1.60 27.29 -26.81
C HIS A 361 -2.92 27.55 -26.04
N LYS A 362 -3.53 26.50 -25.47
CA LYS A 362 -4.65 26.59 -24.50
C LYS A 362 -4.44 25.53 -23.41
N PRO A 363 -4.67 25.87 -22.13
CA PRO A 363 -4.73 24.85 -21.08
C PRO A 363 -6.00 24.01 -21.27
N LEU A 364 -5.84 22.75 -21.68
CA LEU A 364 -6.89 21.75 -21.51
C LEU A 364 -7.11 21.53 -20.01
N SER A 365 -8.36 21.42 -19.59
CA SER A 365 -8.68 21.00 -18.23
C SER A 365 -8.59 19.48 -18.13
N ILE A 366 -8.24 18.93 -16.96
CA ILE A 366 -8.24 17.47 -16.78
C ILE A 366 -9.66 16.89 -16.97
N SER A 367 -10.71 17.67 -16.72
CA SER A 367 -12.11 17.34 -17.05
C SER A 367 -12.38 17.13 -18.55
N ASP A 368 -11.54 17.66 -19.45
CA ASP A 368 -11.64 17.41 -20.90
C ASP A 368 -10.97 16.08 -21.31
N MET A 369 -10.10 15.52 -20.45
CA MET A 369 -9.34 14.29 -20.70
C MET A 369 -9.85 13.09 -19.89
N TYR A 370 -10.43 13.34 -18.72
CA TYR A 370 -10.87 12.31 -17.76
C TYR A 370 -12.31 12.53 -17.33
N THR A 371 -13.16 11.54 -17.58
CA THR A 371 -14.43 11.46 -16.86
C THR A 371 -14.17 11.20 -15.37
N THR A 372 -15.05 11.70 -14.51
CA THR A 372 -14.99 11.47 -13.06
C THR A 372 -15.01 9.98 -12.69
N GLN A 373 -15.65 9.16 -13.52
CA GLN A 373 -15.68 7.70 -13.38
C GLN A 373 -14.31 7.06 -13.65
N GLN A 374 -13.64 7.45 -14.74
CA GLN A 374 -12.27 6.98 -15.03
C GLN A 374 -11.32 7.40 -13.90
N LEU A 375 -11.33 8.67 -13.50
CA LEU A 375 -10.49 9.15 -12.39
C LEU A 375 -10.71 8.35 -11.09
N HIS A 376 -11.95 7.96 -10.77
CA HIS A 376 -12.24 7.11 -9.61
C HIS A 376 -11.76 5.66 -9.80
N ALA A 377 -11.97 5.07 -10.99
CA ALA A 377 -11.52 3.72 -11.30
C ALA A 377 -10.00 3.61 -11.26
N ASP A 378 -9.28 4.55 -11.87
CA ASP A 378 -7.83 4.64 -11.89
C ASP A 378 -7.27 4.84 -10.47
N LEU A 379 -7.95 5.61 -9.62
CA LEU A 379 -7.57 5.75 -8.20
C LEU A 379 -7.70 4.43 -7.42
N CYS A 380 -8.71 3.62 -7.71
CA CYS A 380 -8.83 2.29 -7.14
C CYS A 380 -7.76 1.32 -7.70
N GLN A 381 -7.44 1.41 -9.00
CA GLN A 381 -6.40 0.61 -9.66
C GLN A 381 -4.96 1.00 -9.23
N LEU A 382 -4.73 2.24 -8.81
CA LEU A 382 -3.42 2.75 -8.38
C LEU A 382 -2.86 1.97 -7.18
N LEU A 383 -3.72 1.41 -6.32
CA LEU A 383 -3.34 0.47 -5.27
C LEU A 383 -3.58 -1.00 -5.65
N GLY A 384 -3.45 -1.33 -6.94
CA GLY A 384 -3.39 -2.70 -7.43
C GLY A 384 -4.69 -3.24 -8.02
N TYR A 385 -4.62 -4.53 -8.37
CA TYR A 385 -5.57 -5.21 -9.24
C TYR A 385 -7.00 -5.17 -8.67
N ILE A 386 -7.95 -4.59 -9.42
CA ILE A 386 -9.38 -4.80 -9.18
C ILE A 386 -9.59 -6.32 -9.20
N PRO A 387 -10.16 -6.95 -8.15
CA PRO A 387 -10.30 -8.39 -8.12
C PRO A 387 -11.11 -8.87 -9.34
N SER A 388 -10.57 -9.83 -10.10
CA SER A 388 -11.28 -10.51 -11.20
C SER A 388 -12.62 -11.14 -10.81
N ASN A 389 -12.86 -11.24 -9.49
CA ASN A 389 -14.03 -11.84 -8.86
C ASN A 389 -15.05 -10.78 -8.41
N ALA A 390 -14.71 -9.48 -8.48
CA ALA A 390 -15.68 -8.40 -8.50
C ALA A 390 -16.26 -8.37 -9.92
N GLY A 391 -17.31 -9.16 -10.15
CA GLY A 391 -17.83 -9.45 -11.48
C GLY A 391 -18.21 -8.21 -12.30
N GLU A 392 -18.23 -8.37 -13.62
CA GLU A 392 -18.51 -7.28 -14.55
C GLU A 392 -19.74 -6.45 -14.14
N GLY A 393 -19.55 -5.14 -14.03
CA GLY A 393 -20.57 -4.19 -13.57
C GLY A 393 -20.57 -3.86 -12.08
N GLN A 394 -19.76 -4.50 -11.22
CA GLN A 394 -19.67 -4.09 -9.80
C GLN A 394 -19.06 -2.69 -9.63
N ASN A 395 -19.75 -1.85 -8.84
CA ASN A 395 -19.32 -0.50 -8.50
C ASN A 395 -18.24 -0.55 -7.38
N VAL A 396 -16.95 -0.54 -7.73
CA VAL A 396 -15.84 -0.56 -6.74
C VAL A 396 -15.71 0.81 -6.05
N VAL A 397 -16.07 0.87 -4.77
CA VAL A 397 -15.99 2.10 -3.94
C VAL A 397 -14.62 2.26 -3.29
N GLY A 398 -13.92 1.16 -3.01
CA GLY A 398 -12.54 1.16 -2.48
C GLY A 398 -11.81 -0.14 -2.78
N ALA A 399 -10.48 -0.09 -2.83
CA ALA A 399 -9.63 -1.19 -3.30
C ALA A 399 -8.41 -1.40 -2.39
N CYS A 400 -7.80 -2.58 -2.42
CA CYS A 400 -6.66 -2.94 -1.59
C CYS A 400 -5.62 -3.79 -2.33
N SER A 401 -4.36 -3.39 -2.21
CA SER A 401 -3.16 -4.07 -2.75
C SER A 401 -2.78 -5.38 -2.03
N GLY A 402 -3.50 -5.72 -0.97
CA GLY A 402 -3.05 -6.68 0.05
C GLY A 402 -2.17 -6.04 1.14
N SER A 403 -1.51 -4.90 0.86
CA SER A 403 -0.65 -4.19 1.82
C SER A 403 -1.14 -2.81 2.25
N THR A 404 -2.02 -2.21 1.45
CA THR A 404 -2.52 -0.83 1.58
C THR A 404 -3.88 -0.72 0.89
N SER A 405 -4.85 -0.13 1.58
CA SER A 405 -6.22 0.09 1.12
C SER A 405 -6.48 1.56 0.78
N ILE A 406 -7.19 1.85 -0.31
CA ILE A 406 -7.69 3.19 -0.66
C ILE A 406 -9.22 3.22 -0.65
N LEU A 407 -9.77 4.28 -0.08
CA LEU A 407 -11.20 4.54 -0.01
C LEU A 407 -11.51 6.05 0.01
N PRO A 408 -12.70 6.50 -0.43
CA PRO A 408 -13.12 7.87 -0.25
C PRO A 408 -13.42 8.15 1.24
N MET A 409 -13.00 9.31 1.74
CA MET A 409 -13.23 9.74 3.12
C MET A 409 -14.72 9.89 3.48
N THR A 410 -15.61 9.94 2.49
CA THR A 410 -17.07 9.98 2.67
C THR A 410 -17.63 8.75 3.42
N LEU A 411 -16.86 7.65 3.54
CA LEU A 411 -17.16 6.50 4.42
C LEU A 411 -16.75 6.69 5.90
N GLY A 412 -15.95 7.72 6.20
CA GLY A 412 -15.46 8.04 7.55
C GLY A 412 -16.45 8.83 8.42
N ALA A 413 -16.07 9.11 9.67
CA ALA A 413 -16.85 9.98 10.56
C ALA A 413 -16.72 11.45 10.11
N ASP A 414 -15.48 11.89 9.86
CA ASP A 414 -15.11 13.23 9.38
C ASP A 414 -15.37 13.42 7.86
N SER A 415 -16.43 12.78 7.37
CA SER A 415 -16.64 12.46 5.96
C SER A 415 -16.88 13.66 5.06
N PHE A 416 -17.66 14.63 5.55
CA PHE A 416 -18.22 15.71 4.75
C PHE A 416 -17.64 17.06 5.16
N ILE A 417 -16.38 17.24 4.77
CA ILE A 417 -15.61 18.47 4.97
C ILE A 417 -16.19 19.58 4.11
N LYS A 418 -16.39 20.76 4.71
CA LYS A 418 -16.89 21.96 4.03
C LYS A 418 -15.98 22.31 2.83
N GLY A 419 -16.59 22.46 1.65
CA GLY A 419 -15.88 22.85 0.42
C GLY A 419 -16.01 21.91 -0.78
N HIS A 420 -16.95 20.94 -0.79
CA HIS A 420 -17.26 20.09 -1.95
C HIS A 420 -16.05 19.41 -2.62
N LEU A 421 -15.22 18.76 -1.80
CA LEU A 421 -14.06 18.00 -2.25
C LEU A 421 -14.12 16.57 -1.70
N VAL A 422 -14.17 15.57 -2.58
CA VAL A 422 -13.86 14.18 -2.16
C VAL A 422 -12.37 14.08 -1.90
N ARG A 423 -12.01 13.68 -0.68
CA ARG A 423 -10.66 13.27 -0.34
C ARG A 423 -10.61 11.75 -0.33
N TYR A 424 -9.62 11.16 -0.96
CA TYR A 424 -9.30 9.75 -0.76
C TYR A 424 -8.33 9.59 0.41
N ARG A 425 -8.47 8.50 1.15
CA ARG A 425 -7.54 8.11 2.22
C ARG A 425 -6.95 6.76 1.87
N ALA A 426 -5.63 6.72 1.74
CA ALA A 426 -4.87 5.48 1.78
C ALA A 426 -4.56 5.12 3.23
N LEU A 427 -4.64 3.83 3.57
CA LEU A 427 -4.38 3.26 4.89
C LEU A 427 -3.52 2.00 4.73
N ASP A 428 -2.53 1.81 5.59
CA ASP A 428 -1.76 0.56 5.61
C ASP A 428 -2.66 -0.61 6.04
N GLY A 429 -2.46 -1.80 5.45
CA GLY A 429 -3.26 -3.01 5.67
C GLY A 429 -4.50 -3.15 4.77
N GLN A 430 -5.34 -4.14 5.08
CA GLN A 430 -6.48 -4.57 4.27
C GLN A 430 -7.83 -4.23 4.92
N PHE A 431 -8.92 -4.25 4.15
CA PHE A 431 -10.27 -4.24 4.73
C PHE A 431 -10.50 -5.57 5.47
N HIS A 432 -11.07 -5.54 6.68
CA HIS A 432 -11.49 -6.76 7.38
C HIS A 432 -12.83 -6.64 8.12
N ASP A 433 -13.49 -7.78 8.25
CA ASP A 433 -14.72 -7.97 9.03
C ASP A 433 -14.55 -9.23 9.90
N GLY A 434 -14.74 -9.08 11.21
CA GLY A 434 -14.50 -10.13 12.20
C GLY A 434 -13.14 -10.82 12.04
N HIS A 435 -13.16 -11.97 11.36
CA HIS A 435 -12.03 -12.87 11.14
C HIS A 435 -11.53 -12.96 9.70
N SER A 436 -11.97 -12.12 8.76
CA SER A 436 -11.59 -12.28 7.34
C SER A 436 -11.18 -10.98 6.67
N TYR A 437 -10.16 -11.05 5.81
CA TYR A 437 -9.73 -9.95 4.93
C TYR A 437 -10.48 -9.93 3.60
N TYR A 438 -10.62 -8.74 3.02
CA TYR A 438 -11.30 -8.48 1.74
C TYR A 438 -10.47 -7.53 0.87
N LYS A 439 -10.46 -7.76 -0.44
CA LYS A 439 -9.62 -6.99 -1.40
C LYS A 439 -10.31 -5.72 -1.92
N ALA A 440 -11.61 -5.57 -1.73
CA ALA A 440 -12.37 -4.39 -2.16
C ALA A 440 -13.61 -4.11 -1.29
N ILE A 441 -14.04 -2.85 -1.28
CA ILE A 441 -15.42 -2.46 -0.95
C ILE A 441 -16.15 -2.23 -2.27
N THR A 442 -17.23 -2.96 -2.51
CA THR A 442 -18.04 -2.88 -3.75
C THR A 442 -19.48 -2.52 -3.43
N GLU A 443 -20.22 -1.98 -4.39
CA GLU A 443 -21.65 -1.70 -4.25
C GLU A 443 -22.46 -2.50 -5.30
N ASN A 444 -23.70 -2.84 -4.95
CA ASN A 444 -24.62 -3.54 -5.84
C ASN A 444 -24.93 -2.70 -7.10
N ALA A 445 -24.65 -3.27 -8.27
CA ALA A 445 -24.88 -2.64 -9.57
C ALA A 445 -26.36 -2.36 -9.87
N HIS A 446 -27.30 -3.02 -9.19
CA HIS A 446 -28.73 -2.99 -9.49
C HIS A 446 -29.57 -2.12 -8.54
N ILE A 447 -28.96 -1.12 -7.91
CA ILE A 447 -29.70 -0.10 -7.14
C ILE A 447 -30.48 0.79 -8.12
N GLN A 448 -31.77 1.03 -7.84
CA GLN A 448 -32.61 1.82 -8.72
C GLN A 448 -32.19 3.31 -8.73
N PRO A 449 -32.14 3.97 -9.90
CA PRO A 449 -31.96 5.42 -9.98
C PRO A 449 -33.03 6.17 -9.15
N ARG A 450 -32.63 7.29 -8.53
CA ARG A 450 -33.58 8.11 -7.75
C ARG A 450 -34.68 8.69 -8.65
N ALA A 451 -35.87 8.80 -8.08
CA ALA A 451 -37.03 9.35 -8.77
C ALA A 451 -36.82 10.83 -9.14
N LEU A 452 -37.42 11.25 -10.26
CA LEU A 452 -37.40 12.65 -10.69
C LEU A 452 -38.54 13.44 -10.03
N ALA A 453 -38.24 14.65 -9.56
CA ALA A 453 -39.21 15.55 -8.93
C ALA A 453 -40.20 16.11 -9.96
N ARG A 454 -41.48 15.82 -9.77
CA ARG A 454 -42.61 16.33 -10.57
C ARG A 454 -43.23 17.61 -10.01
N VAL A 455 -43.03 17.87 -8.71
CA VAL A 455 -43.66 18.96 -7.95
C VAL A 455 -42.63 19.55 -7.00
N SER A 456 -42.61 20.87 -6.83
CA SER A 456 -41.68 21.51 -5.90
C SER A 456 -42.07 21.26 -4.44
N ILE A 457 -41.09 21.01 -3.58
CA ILE A 457 -41.31 20.75 -2.14
C ILE A 457 -41.84 21.97 -1.35
N GLN A 458 -41.76 23.16 -1.94
CA GLN A 458 -42.29 24.42 -1.42
C GLN A 458 -42.94 25.19 -2.60
N ARG A 459 -44.00 25.96 -2.34
CA ARG A 459 -44.80 26.64 -3.40
C ARG A 459 -44.51 28.13 -3.55
N ASP A 460 -43.94 28.79 -2.54
CA ASP A 460 -43.79 30.25 -2.48
C ASP A 460 -42.78 30.78 -3.52
N ASN A 461 -42.90 32.00 -4.03
CA ASN A 461 -41.97 32.50 -5.07
C ASN A 461 -40.55 32.83 -4.56
N THR A 462 -40.29 32.72 -3.26
CA THR A 462 -38.99 32.98 -2.63
C THR A 462 -38.30 31.66 -2.26
N ILE A 463 -37.06 31.46 -2.68
CA ILE A 463 -36.20 30.36 -2.18
C ILE A 463 -35.39 30.86 -0.99
N SER A 464 -35.52 30.17 0.14
CA SER A 464 -34.74 30.37 1.37
C SER A 464 -34.12 29.04 1.84
N PRO A 465 -33.09 29.05 2.70
CA PRO A 465 -32.50 27.82 3.22
C PRO A 465 -33.46 27.02 4.09
N SER A 466 -33.89 25.83 3.64
CA SER A 466 -34.93 25.03 4.31
C SER A 466 -34.53 23.56 4.47
N ALA A 467 -34.85 22.98 5.62
CA ALA A 467 -34.63 21.57 5.92
C ALA A 467 -35.68 20.63 5.29
N MET A 468 -36.70 21.15 4.61
CA MET A 468 -37.79 20.34 4.01
C MET A 468 -37.32 19.34 2.94
N GLY A 469 -36.13 19.53 2.38
CA GLY A 469 -35.52 18.62 1.40
C GLY A 469 -34.49 17.64 1.97
N VAL A 470 -34.27 17.63 3.29
CA VAL A 470 -33.16 16.94 3.98
C VAL A 470 -33.60 15.57 4.52
N HIS A 471 -32.71 14.58 4.46
CA HIS A 471 -32.90 13.25 5.04
C HIS A 471 -32.77 13.25 6.57
N SER A 472 -33.39 12.28 7.25
CA SER A 472 -33.32 12.17 8.71
C SER A 472 -32.13 11.35 9.21
N ASN A 473 -31.64 10.38 8.42
CA ASN A 473 -30.43 9.60 8.71
C ASN A 473 -29.89 8.92 7.43
N ILE A 474 -28.57 8.72 7.35
CA ILE A 474 -27.91 7.83 6.39
C ILE A 474 -27.21 6.69 7.13
N ILE A 475 -27.65 5.47 6.88
CA ILE A 475 -27.07 4.23 7.40
C ILE A 475 -26.20 3.64 6.29
N LEU A 476 -24.90 3.56 6.55
CA LEU A 476 -24.00 2.74 5.75
C LEU A 476 -23.83 1.39 6.44
N SER A 477 -23.79 0.31 5.67
CA SER A 477 -23.50 -1.03 6.18
C SER A 477 -22.65 -1.80 5.17
N LEU A 478 -21.76 -2.66 5.66
CA LEU A 478 -20.99 -3.60 4.85
C LEU A 478 -21.48 -5.02 5.12
N ARG A 479 -21.34 -5.90 4.13
CA ARG A 479 -21.60 -7.34 4.25
C ARG A 479 -20.53 -8.13 3.49
N PRO A 480 -19.95 -9.20 4.07
CA PRO A 480 -19.11 -10.13 3.34
C PRO A 480 -19.80 -10.69 2.09
N HIS A 481 -19.13 -10.57 0.93
CA HIS A 481 -19.59 -11.12 -0.34
C HIS A 481 -18.40 -11.53 -1.21
N HIS A 482 -18.15 -12.85 -1.28
CA HIS A 482 -16.94 -13.42 -1.88
C HIS A 482 -15.67 -12.72 -1.31
N ASN A 483 -14.80 -12.19 -2.18
CA ASN A 483 -13.54 -11.55 -1.78
C ASN A 483 -13.68 -10.03 -1.53
N SER A 484 -14.92 -9.54 -1.35
CA SER A 484 -15.26 -8.13 -1.17
C SER A 484 -16.22 -7.89 0.00
N LEU A 485 -16.29 -6.65 0.47
CA LEU A 485 -17.34 -6.17 1.36
C LEU A 485 -18.35 -5.37 0.56
N THR A 486 -19.58 -5.88 0.41
CA THR A 486 -20.66 -5.16 -0.27
C THR A 486 -21.19 -4.06 0.63
N LEU A 487 -20.95 -2.80 0.23
CA LEU A 487 -21.54 -1.60 0.78
C LEU A 487 -23.01 -1.51 0.39
N ARG A 488 -23.83 -1.16 1.38
CA ARG A 488 -25.24 -0.80 1.23
C ARG A 488 -25.48 0.52 1.94
N ALA A 489 -25.85 1.55 1.18
CA ALA A 489 -26.28 2.84 1.68
C ALA A 489 -27.81 2.92 1.72
N THR A 490 -28.35 3.25 2.89
CA THR A 490 -29.78 3.34 3.14
C THR A 490 -30.11 4.66 3.81
N VAL A 491 -31.02 5.43 3.24
CA VAL A 491 -31.37 6.78 3.69
C VAL A 491 -32.84 6.84 4.08
N ASN A 492 -33.11 7.52 5.19
CA ASN A 492 -34.46 7.75 5.69
C ASN A 492 -34.96 9.13 5.22
N PHE A 493 -36.03 9.13 4.44
CA PHE A 493 -36.75 10.32 3.96
C PHE A 493 -38.10 10.37 4.67
N GLY A 494 -38.19 11.15 5.75
CA GLY A 494 -39.33 11.13 6.66
C GLY A 494 -39.53 9.74 7.26
N THR A 495 -40.65 9.09 6.92
CA THR A 495 -40.99 7.71 7.32
C THR A 495 -40.57 6.64 6.31
N GLN A 496 -40.09 7.01 5.11
CA GLN A 496 -39.66 6.05 4.09
C GLN A 496 -38.17 5.76 4.20
N MET A 497 -37.81 4.48 4.18
CA MET A 497 -36.44 4.01 4.10
C MET A 497 -36.13 3.58 2.66
N LYS A 498 -35.11 4.15 2.02
CA LYS A 498 -34.73 3.86 0.63
C LYS A 498 -33.24 3.52 0.50
N GLU A 499 -32.96 2.53 -0.33
CA GLU A 499 -31.60 2.20 -0.75
C GLU A 499 -31.17 3.12 -1.88
N ILE A 500 -29.92 3.56 -1.85
CA ILE A 500 -29.35 4.52 -2.81
C ILE A 500 -27.93 4.09 -3.19
N SER A 501 -27.48 4.42 -4.40
CA SER A 501 -26.09 4.20 -4.78
C SER A 501 -25.20 5.26 -4.14
N PHE A 502 -24.34 4.83 -3.23
CA PHE A 502 -23.25 5.62 -2.68
C PHE A 502 -22.18 5.89 -3.75
N TYR A 503 -21.94 4.95 -4.66
CA TYR A 503 -21.00 5.10 -5.77
C TYR A 503 -21.41 6.24 -6.70
N ASP A 504 -22.67 6.27 -7.14
CA ASP A 504 -23.19 7.34 -8.00
C ASP A 504 -23.24 8.70 -7.29
N ALA A 505 -23.58 8.73 -6.00
CA ALA A 505 -23.51 9.95 -5.19
C ALA A 505 -22.07 10.46 -5.05
N ASN A 506 -21.10 9.56 -4.83
CA ASN A 506 -19.67 9.90 -4.74
C ASN A 506 -19.13 10.44 -6.07
N LEU A 507 -19.45 9.79 -7.20
CA LEU A 507 -19.10 10.29 -8.53
C LEU A 507 -19.75 11.64 -8.84
N ALA A 508 -21.03 11.83 -8.50
CA ALA A 508 -21.72 13.09 -8.74
C ALA A 508 -21.17 14.25 -7.88
N TYR A 509 -20.83 13.97 -6.61
CA TYR A 509 -20.22 14.93 -5.71
C TYR A 509 -18.76 15.25 -6.12
N MET A 510 -18.02 14.30 -6.69
CA MET A 510 -16.74 14.56 -7.37
C MET A 510 -16.89 15.40 -8.66
N ALA A 511 -18.02 15.28 -9.37
CA ALA A 511 -18.30 16.01 -10.61
C ALA A 511 -18.98 17.37 -10.39
N THR A 512 -19.30 17.75 -9.15
CA THR A 512 -20.01 18.98 -8.82
C THR A 512 -19.08 20.20 -8.98
N CYS A 513 -19.45 21.15 -9.84
CA CYS A 513 -18.71 22.41 -10.00
C CYS A 513 -18.95 23.35 -8.80
N LEU A 514 -17.95 24.13 -8.39
CA LEU A 514 -18.12 25.17 -7.38
C LEU A 514 -18.57 26.48 -8.02
N ALA A 515 -19.67 27.06 -7.56
CA ALA A 515 -20.09 28.40 -7.97
C ALA A 515 -19.04 29.44 -7.54
N HIS A 516 -18.55 30.26 -8.47
CA HIS A 516 -17.63 31.34 -8.14
C HIS A 516 -18.26 32.33 -7.14
N PRO A 517 -17.48 32.97 -6.26
CA PRO A 517 -18.00 34.03 -5.38
C PRO A 517 -18.70 35.17 -6.15
N CYS A 518 -19.46 35.94 -5.38
CA CYS A 518 -20.04 37.23 -5.76
C CYS A 518 -20.21 38.08 -4.48
N ASP A 519 -20.43 39.38 -4.64
CA ASP A 519 -20.51 40.32 -3.50
C ASP A 519 -21.84 40.27 -2.74
N HIS A 520 -22.83 39.55 -3.27
CA HIS A 520 -24.09 39.24 -2.59
C HIS A 520 -23.89 38.14 -1.53
N HIS A 521 -24.57 38.25 -0.38
CA HIS A 521 -24.33 37.35 0.73
C HIS A 521 -25.03 35.99 0.54
N PRO A 522 -24.41 34.84 0.88
CA PRO A 522 -24.92 33.52 0.47
C PRO A 522 -26.30 33.14 0.98
N LYS A 523 -26.79 33.76 2.06
CA LYS A 523 -28.10 33.45 2.65
C LYS A 523 -29.23 34.37 2.17
N ASP A 524 -28.93 35.30 1.27
CA ASP A 524 -29.91 36.30 0.83
C ASP A 524 -31.04 35.61 0.06
N PRO A 525 -32.32 35.85 0.43
CA PRO A 525 -33.45 35.12 -0.13
C PRO A 525 -33.68 35.49 -1.61
N VAL A 526 -33.83 34.48 -2.46
CA VAL A 526 -33.98 34.69 -3.91
C VAL A 526 -35.44 34.65 -4.28
N THR A 527 -36.01 35.81 -4.62
CA THR A 527 -37.31 35.89 -5.31
C THR A 527 -37.13 35.44 -6.76
N VAL A 528 -37.63 34.24 -7.07
CA VAL A 528 -37.58 33.69 -8.42
C VAL A 528 -38.78 34.24 -9.20
N LEU A 529 -38.52 35.22 -10.07
CA LEU A 529 -39.53 35.83 -10.95
C LEU A 529 -40.11 34.85 -11.98
N ASP A 530 -39.36 33.79 -12.29
CA ASP A 530 -39.70 32.75 -13.25
C ASP A 530 -39.68 31.37 -12.58
N THR A 531 -40.80 31.02 -11.94
CA THR A 531 -41.03 29.69 -11.34
C THR A 531 -41.30 28.60 -12.38
N ALA A 532 -41.29 28.93 -13.68
CA ALA A 532 -41.45 27.98 -14.77
C ALA A 532 -40.10 27.39 -15.24
N SER A 533 -38.96 28.01 -14.94
CA SER A 533 -37.63 27.42 -15.22
C SER A 533 -36.91 26.82 -14.01
N VAL A 534 -37.38 27.06 -12.77
CA VAL A 534 -36.73 26.61 -11.53
C VAL A 534 -37.70 25.83 -10.63
N ILE A 535 -37.24 24.73 -10.05
CA ILE A 535 -37.98 23.89 -9.10
C ILE A 535 -37.11 23.60 -7.86
N ARG A 536 -37.65 23.82 -6.65
CA ARG A 536 -36.98 23.33 -5.42
C ARG A 536 -37.26 21.86 -5.21
N THR A 537 -36.20 21.11 -4.90
CA THR A 537 -36.19 19.65 -4.73
C THR A 537 -35.54 19.26 -3.39
N GLY A 538 -35.65 17.98 -3.04
CA GLY A 538 -34.99 17.38 -1.87
C GLY A 538 -34.11 16.21 -2.29
N VAL A 539 -33.24 15.74 -1.38
CA VAL A 539 -32.24 14.69 -1.67
C VAL A 539 -32.85 13.32 -2.05
N GLU A 540 -34.13 13.11 -1.78
CA GLU A 540 -34.90 11.94 -2.23
C GLU A 540 -35.11 11.92 -3.75
N ALA A 541 -35.41 13.09 -4.33
CA ALA A 541 -35.74 13.28 -5.73
C ALA A 541 -35.12 14.61 -6.23
N PRO A 542 -33.77 14.67 -6.37
CA PRO A 542 -33.07 15.95 -6.49
C PRO A 542 -33.20 16.64 -7.85
N VAL A 543 -33.57 15.91 -8.92
CA VAL A 543 -33.61 16.41 -10.31
C VAL A 543 -35.03 16.42 -10.85
N ALA A 544 -35.40 17.47 -11.59
CA ALA A 544 -36.71 17.67 -12.20
C ALA A 544 -37.07 16.63 -13.26
N SER A 545 -38.36 16.28 -13.37
CA SER A 545 -38.85 15.39 -14.44
C SER A 545 -39.05 16.07 -15.79
N ASP A 546 -38.91 17.39 -15.86
CA ASP A 546 -39.25 18.24 -17.01
C ASP A 546 -38.09 19.14 -17.46
N GLY A 547 -36.86 18.85 -17.01
CA GLY A 547 -35.64 19.57 -17.41
C GLY A 547 -35.44 20.94 -16.75
N ARG A 548 -36.34 21.36 -15.84
CA ARG A 548 -36.16 22.60 -15.05
C ARG A 548 -34.92 22.52 -14.15
N ILE A 549 -34.32 23.69 -13.90
CA ILE A 549 -33.18 23.82 -12.98
C ILE A 549 -33.66 23.46 -11.58
N SER A 550 -33.03 22.45 -11.00
CA SER A 550 -33.43 21.85 -9.73
C SER A 550 -32.58 22.40 -8.60
N VAL A 551 -33.19 23.02 -7.58
CA VAL A 551 -32.49 23.57 -6.41
C VAL A 551 -32.73 22.65 -5.21
N VAL A 552 -31.74 21.83 -4.87
CA VAL A 552 -31.82 20.92 -3.73
C VAL A 552 -31.59 21.68 -2.43
N LEU A 553 -32.60 21.68 -1.56
CA LEU A 553 -32.54 22.36 -0.27
C LEU A 553 -31.87 21.45 0.78
N THR A 554 -30.60 21.75 1.08
CA THR A 554 -29.73 20.94 1.96
C THR A 554 -29.62 21.49 3.39
N HIS A 555 -29.97 22.77 3.60
CA HIS A 555 -29.86 23.48 4.87
C HIS A 555 -28.48 23.34 5.57
N ASN A 556 -27.38 23.39 4.80
CA ASN A 556 -26.00 23.21 5.31
C ASN A 556 -25.75 21.86 6.01
N ASN A 557 -26.61 20.87 5.80
CA ASN A 557 -26.31 19.47 6.14
C ASN A 557 -25.36 18.95 5.06
N SER A 558 -24.10 18.69 5.44
CA SER A 558 -23.06 18.27 4.49
C SER A 558 -23.20 16.83 4.00
N GLU A 559 -23.98 15.98 4.69
CA GLU A 559 -24.42 14.70 4.14
C GLU A 559 -25.49 14.91 3.06
N ALA A 560 -26.42 15.85 3.25
CA ALA A 560 -27.44 16.17 2.25
C ALA A 560 -26.82 16.82 1.00
N GLN A 561 -25.76 17.61 1.18
CA GLN A 561 -24.93 18.13 0.08
C GLN A 561 -24.26 17.00 -0.73
N PHE A 562 -23.74 15.96 -0.08
CA PHE A 562 -23.26 14.74 -0.75
C PHE A 562 -24.39 13.98 -1.45
N LEU A 563 -25.53 13.80 -0.78
CA LEU A 563 -26.67 13.08 -1.34
C LEU A 563 -27.37 13.81 -2.49
N ALA A 564 -27.22 15.12 -2.64
CA ALA A 564 -27.90 15.89 -3.67
C ALA A 564 -27.46 15.53 -5.10
N GLY A 565 -26.17 15.24 -5.31
CA GLY A 565 -25.60 14.99 -6.64
C GLY A 565 -26.13 13.72 -7.31
N VAL A 566 -26.49 13.79 -8.60
CA VAL A 566 -26.87 12.64 -9.45
C VAL A 566 -25.81 12.42 -10.54
N ARG A 567 -25.37 11.17 -10.73
CA ARG A 567 -24.36 10.80 -11.75
C ARG A 567 -24.84 11.19 -13.15
N GLY A 568 -23.97 11.81 -13.93
CA GLY A 568 -24.27 12.26 -15.30
C GLY A 568 -25.10 13.54 -15.41
N VAL A 569 -25.56 14.14 -14.30
CA VAL A 569 -26.33 15.39 -14.31
C VAL A 569 -25.39 16.57 -14.01
N PRO A 570 -25.22 17.54 -14.93
CA PRO A 570 -24.38 18.72 -14.71
C PRO A 570 -24.84 19.50 -13.48
N SER A 571 -23.98 19.58 -12.47
CA SER A 571 -24.31 20.07 -11.13
C SER A 571 -23.36 21.13 -10.59
N MET A 572 -23.91 22.08 -9.84
CA MET A 572 -23.15 23.18 -9.22
C MET A 572 -23.50 23.32 -7.73
N TYR A 573 -22.48 23.49 -6.89
CA TYR A 573 -22.62 23.79 -5.47
C TYR A 573 -22.47 25.28 -5.20
N GLN A 574 -23.34 25.81 -4.35
CA GLN A 574 -23.40 27.23 -4.01
C GLN A 574 -22.12 27.77 -3.35
N GLY A 575 -21.52 27.03 -2.43
CA GLY A 575 -20.30 27.45 -1.72
C GLY A 575 -20.42 28.79 -1.00
N ILE A 576 -19.84 29.84 -1.60
CA ILE A 576 -19.85 31.23 -1.11
C ILE A 576 -20.49 32.21 -2.12
N SER A 577 -21.19 31.69 -3.13
CA SER A 577 -22.04 32.49 -4.03
C SER A 577 -23.42 32.70 -3.39
N CYS A 578 -24.13 33.78 -3.74
CA CYS A 578 -25.57 33.80 -3.52
C CYS A 578 -26.28 32.89 -4.53
N LEU A 579 -27.43 32.34 -4.13
CA LEU A 579 -28.22 31.42 -4.95
C LEU A 579 -28.70 32.08 -6.26
N GLY A 580 -28.93 33.39 -6.29
CA GLY A 580 -29.35 34.12 -7.49
C GLY A 580 -28.26 34.14 -8.58
N CYS A 581 -27.02 34.48 -8.20
CA CYS A 581 -25.88 34.42 -9.10
C CYS A 581 -25.58 32.98 -9.56
N MET A 582 -25.80 31.98 -8.69
CA MET A 582 -25.69 30.56 -9.08
C MET A 582 -26.75 30.17 -10.11
N ILE A 583 -28.03 30.55 -9.94
CA ILE A 583 -29.11 30.25 -10.90
C ILE A 583 -28.86 30.87 -12.28
N ASN A 584 -28.33 32.10 -12.34
CA ASN A 584 -28.03 32.74 -13.63
C ASN A 584 -26.89 32.02 -14.36
N ARG A 585 -25.76 31.77 -13.67
CA ARG A 585 -24.64 30.98 -14.23
C ARG A 585 -25.05 29.54 -14.58
N ALA A 586 -26.04 28.97 -13.89
CA ALA A 586 -26.58 27.66 -14.22
C ALA A 586 -27.31 27.66 -15.56
N LYS A 587 -28.12 28.68 -15.84
CA LYS A 587 -28.77 28.89 -17.15
C LYS A 587 -27.74 29.09 -18.26
N GLU A 588 -26.70 29.89 -18.00
CA GLU A 588 -25.61 30.18 -18.95
C GLU A 588 -24.75 28.93 -19.27
N GLY A 589 -24.43 28.14 -18.25
CA GLY A 589 -23.55 26.96 -18.36
C GLY A 589 -24.26 25.62 -18.58
N GLY A 590 -25.59 25.59 -18.74
CA GLY A 590 -26.36 24.35 -18.96
C GLY A 590 -26.48 23.44 -17.73
N PHE A 591 -26.31 23.97 -16.52
CA PHE A 591 -26.42 23.19 -15.27
C PHE A 591 -27.88 22.92 -14.91
N GLN A 592 -28.20 21.65 -14.68
CA GLN A 592 -29.56 21.19 -14.38
C GLN A 592 -29.83 21.06 -12.88
N LEU A 593 -28.77 20.95 -12.07
CA LEU A 593 -28.86 20.59 -10.65
C LEU A 593 -28.00 21.53 -9.79
N LEU A 594 -28.62 22.20 -8.82
CA LEU A 594 -27.99 23.17 -7.93
C LEU A 594 -28.11 22.72 -6.48
N ILE A 595 -26.97 22.66 -5.80
CA ILE A 595 -26.84 22.17 -4.42
C ILE A 595 -26.68 23.41 -3.52
N GLN A 596 -27.68 23.67 -2.67
CA GLN A 596 -27.63 24.78 -1.72
C GLN A 596 -26.52 24.60 -0.67
N SER A 597 -25.93 25.70 -0.20
CA SER A 597 -24.94 25.75 0.88
C SER A 597 -25.58 25.94 2.24
#